data_AF-A0A4Y2QPA5-F1
#
_entry.id   AF-A0A4Y2QPA5-F1
#
_cell.length_a   1.000
_cell.length_b   1.000
_cell.length_c   1.000
_cell.angle_alpha   90.00
_cell.angle_beta   90.00
_cell.angle_gamma   90.00
#
_symmetry.space_group_name_H-M   'P 1'
#
loop_
_entity.id
_entity.type
_entity.pdbx_description
1 polymer ?
#
loop_
_entity_poly.entity_id
_entity_poly.type
_entity_poly.pdbx_seq_one_letter_code
_entity_poly.pdbx_strand_id
1 'polypeptide(L)'
;MFLADKSTGFRFLIDTGAEISVIPPRTIQERNCTDSKLELFAANGTTISTFGEKLLTLDLNLRRVFRWPFVIASVSHPIIGADFLNLRFAGRYEK
;
A
#
# COMPACT_ATOMS: atom_id res chain seq x y z
N MET A 1 -14.79 3.65 3.10
CA MET A 1 -14.83 4.60 1.96
C MET A 1 -13.86 4.12 0.90
N PHE A 2 -14.17 4.27 -0.39
CA PHE A 2 -13.25 3.91 -1.48
C PHE A 2 -12.77 5.16 -2.24
N LEU A 3 -11.51 5.13 -2.68
CA LEU A 3 -10.91 6.13 -3.55
C LEU A 3 -10.35 5.46 -4.80
N ALA A 4 -10.81 5.91 -5.97
CA ALA A 4 -10.34 5.36 -7.24
C ALA A 4 -9.08 6.09 -7.69
N ASP A 5 -8.06 5.31 -8.04
CA ASP A 5 -6.87 5.80 -8.72
C ASP A 5 -7.01 5.58 -10.23
N LYS A 6 -6.93 6.66 -10.99
CA LYS A 6 -7.01 6.63 -12.46
C LYS A 6 -5.77 6.01 -13.10
N SER A 7 -4.62 6.09 -12.42
CA SER A 7 -3.33 5.66 -12.99
C SER A 7 -3.16 4.15 -12.95
N THR A 8 -3.49 3.52 -11.82
CA THR A 8 -3.33 2.06 -11.64
C THR A 8 -4.62 1.26 -11.85
N GLY A 9 -5.78 1.92 -11.87
CA GLY A 9 -7.09 1.28 -11.90
C GLY A 9 -7.53 0.70 -10.54
N PHE A 10 -6.74 0.89 -9.48
CA PHE A 10 -7.12 0.45 -8.15
C PHE A 10 -8.28 1.27 -7.57
N ARG A 11 -9.12 0.60 -6.78
CA ARG A 11 -10.05 1.24 -5.84
C ARG A 11 -9.59 0.94 -4.44
N PHE A 12 -8.95 1.92 -3.82
CA PHE A 12 -8.37 1.82 -2.48
C PHE A 12 -9.43 1.95 -1.42
N LEU A 13 -9.42 1.06 -0.42
CA LEU A 13 -10.08 1.29 0.85
C LEU A 13 -9.30 2.37 1.61
N ILE A 14 -9.98 3.42 2.07
CA ILE A 14 -9.41 4.36 3.02
C ILE A 14 -9.61 3.79 4.42
N ASP A 15 -8.52 3.46 5.10
CA ASP A 15 -8.53 2.86 6.43
C ASP A 15 -7.57 3.59 7.38
N THR A 16 -8.15 4.41 8.27
CA THR A 16 -7.37 5.12 9.29
C THR A 16 -6.89 4.22 10.42
N GLY A 17 -7.40 2.99 10.51
CA GLY A 17 -6.96 1.97 11.46
C GLY A 17 -5.75 1.17 10.98
N ALA A 18 -5.41 1.25 9.69
CA ALA A 18 -4.20 0.67 9.13
C ALA A 18 -3.03 1.67 9.25
N GLU A 19 -1.91 1.24 9.85
CA GLU A 19 -0.73 2.11 9.99
C GLU A 19 -0.05 2.39 8.64
N ILE A 20 -0.04 1.39 7.76
CA ILE A 20 0.66 1.47 6.46
C ILE A 20 -0.27 1.22 5.27
N SER A 21 0.15 1.71 4.11
CA SER A 21 -0.56 1.54 2.85
C SER A 21 -0.10 0.27 2.14
N VAL A 22 -1.07 -0.55 1.70
CA VAL A 22 -0.81 -1.87 1.12
C VAL A 22 -1.53 -2.09 -0.21
N ILE A 23 -0.96 -2.95 -1.06
CA ILE A 23 -1.59 -3.44 -2.29
C ILE A 23 -1.51 -4.96 -2.37
N PRO A 24 -2.48 -5.61 -3.04
CA PRO A 24 -2.37 -7.02 -3.35
C PRO A 24 -1.25 -7.26 -4.39
N PRO A 25 -0.60 -8.44 -4.38
CA PRO A 25 0.25 -8.84 -5.49
C PRO A 25 -0.59 -8.97 -6.77
N ARG A 26 -0.11 -8.38 -7.87
CA ARG A 26 -0.74 -8.45 -9.20
C ARG A 26 -0.13 -9.52 -10.08
N THR A 27 1.09 -9.96 -9.80
CA THR A 27 1.77 -11.00 -10.57
C THR A 27 2.23 -12.15 -9.67
N ILE A 28 2.46 -13.32 -10.28
CA ILE A 28 3.06 -14.48 -9.59
C ILE A 28 4.47 -14.12 -9.08
N GLN A 29 5.21 -13.32 -9.85
CA GLN A 29 6.53 -12.86 -9.45
C GLN A 29 6.48 -11.99 -8.18
N GLU A 30 5.53 -11.05 -8.10
CA GLU A 30 5.32 -10.26 -6.88
C GLU A 30 4.95 -11.16 -5.71
N ARG A 31 4.08 -12.16 -5.89
CA ARG A 31 3.70 -13.11 -4.82
C ARG A 31 4.84 -14.02 -4.36
N ASN A 32 5.78 -14.35 -5.24
CA ASN A 32 6.92 -15.21 -4.92
C ASN A 32 8.12 -14.44 -4.36
N CYS A 33 8.03 -13.11 -4.25
CA CYS A 33 9.08 -12.30 -3.67
C CYS A 33 9.17 -12.53 -2.16
N THR A 34 10.33 -12.98 -1.69
CA THR A 34 10.61 -13.28 -0.27
C THR A 34 11.41 -12.18 0.42
N ASP A 35 11.71 -11.07 -0.25
CA ASP A 35 12.56 -10.00 0.27
C ASP A 35 11.85 -9.06 1.27
N SER A 36 10.68 -9.45 1.77
CA SER A 36 9.99 -8.63 2.76
C SER A 36 10.54 -8.85 4.17
N LYS A 37 11.00 -7.76 4.79
CA LYS A 37 11.45 -7.73 6.19
C LYS A 37 10.35 -7.28 7.16
N LEU A 38 9.14 -7.05 6.66
CA LEU A 38 8.08 -6.38 7.40
C LEU A 38 6.92 -7.35 7.62
N GLU A 39 6.60 -7.65 8.88
CA GLU A 39 5.43 -8.46 9.24
C GLU A 39 4.24 -7.55 9.54
N LEU A 40 3.08 -7.90 8.99
CA LEU A 40 1.83 -7.19 9.21
C LEU A 40 0.86 -8.02 10.02
N PHE A 41 0.05 -7.33 10.82
CA PHE A 41 -1.00 -7.96 11.62
C PHE A 41 -2.33 -7.25 11.36
N ALA A 42 -3.36 -8.03 11.10
CA ALA A 42 -4.73 -7.52 11.07
C ALA A 42 -5.20 -7.19 12.49
N ALA A 43 -6.26 -6.38 12.60
CA ALA A 43 -6.87 -6.04 13.89
C ALA A 43 -7.33 -7.26 14.72
N ASN A 44 -7.55 -8.41 14.08
CA ASN A 44 -7.90 -9.67 14.76
C ASN A 44 -6.66 -10.50 15.16
N GLY A 45 -5.45 -9.96 15.03
CA GLY A 45 -4.19 -10.63 15.38
C GLY A 45 -3.65 -11.60 14.32
N THR A 46 -4.33 -11.77 13.19
CA THR A 46 -3.83 -12.66 12.13
C THR A 46 -2.65 -12.04 11.40
N THR A 47 -1.59 -12.81 11.18
CA THR A 47 -0.45 -12.38 10.35
C THR A 47 -0.87 -12.23 8.88
N ILE A 48 -0.45 -11.13 8.26
CA ILE A 48 -0.61 -10.87 6.83
C ILE A 48 0.78 -10.98 6.20
N SER A 49 0.94 -11.97 5.31
CA SER A 49 2.19 -12.13 4.55
C SER A 49 2.44 -10.93 3.65
N THR A 50 3.71 -10.55 3.55
CA THR A 50 4.20 -9.43 2.75
C THR A 50 5.22 -9.92 1.73
N PHE A 51 5.32 -9.19 0.62
CA PHE A 51 6.08 -9.63 -0.56
C PHE A 51 7.00 -8.52 -1.10
N GLY A 52 7.36 -7.57 -0.23
CA GLY A 52 8.21 -6.42 -0.56
C GLY A 52 7.42 -5.14 -0.74
N GLU A 53 8.03 -4.17 -1.41
CA GLU A 53 7.50 -2.81 -1.59
C GLU A 53 7.43 -2.44 -3.07
N LYS A 54 6.47 -1.57 -3.41
CA LYS A 54 6.31 -1.02 -4.75
C LYS A 54 5.97 0.46 -4.68
N LEU A 55 6.80 1.29 -5.30
CA LEU A 55 6.51 2.71 -5.45
C LEU A 55 5.41 2.89 -6.51
N LEU A 56 4.25 3.40 -6.10
CA LEU A 56 3.15 3.74 -7.01
C LEU A 56 3.06 5.25 -7.21
N THR A 57 2.66 5.65 -8.42
CA THR A 57 2.22 7.02 -8.71
C THR A 57 0.71 7.01 -8.81
N LEU A 58 0.04 7.66 -7.87
CA LEU A 58 -1.42 7.72 -7.78
C LEU A 58 -1.94 9.03 -8.36
N ASP A 59 -2.94 8.92 -9.23
CA ASP A 59 -3.83 10.01 -9.64
C ASP A 59 -5.20 9.78 -9.01
N LEU A 60 -5.37 10.39 -7.84
CA LEU A 60 -6.60 10.34 -7.04
C LEU A 60 -7.59 11.45 -7.40
N ASN A 61 -7.37 12.15 -8.52
CA ASN A 61 -8.15 13.32 -8.95
C ASN A 61 -8.11 14.51 -7.95
N LEU A 62 -7.04 14.61 -7.16
CA LEU A 62 -6.84 15.63 -6.13
C LEU A 62 -5.90 16.76 -6.57
N ARG A 63 -5.90 17.08 -7.87
CA ARG A 63 -5.07 18.14 -8.50
C ARG A 63 -3.54 17.96 -8.39
N ARG A 64 -3.07 16.85 -7.81
CA ARG A 64 -1.66 16.43 -7.80
C ARG A 64 -1.57 14.92 -7.87
N VAL A 65 -0.45 14.43 -8.39
CA VAL A 65 -0.06 13.03 -8.30
C VAL A 65 0.69 12.76 -7.00
N PHE A 66 0.54 11.56 -6.45
CA PHE A 66 1.23 11.15 -5.23
C PHE A 66 2.15 9.98 -5.55
N ARG A 67 3.44 10.12 -5.26
CA ARG A 67 4.39 9.01 -5.34
C ARG A 67 4.53 8.44 -3.93
N TRP A 68 4.14 7.18 -3.74
CA TRP A 68 4.12 6.58 -2.40
C TRP A 68 4.56 5.11 -2.43
N PRO A 69 5.43 4.68 -1.49
CA PRO A 69 5.78 3.27 -1.34
C PRO A 69 4.59 2.51 -0.76
N PHE A 70 4.16 1.45 -1.43
CA PHE A 70 3.15 0.52 -0.93
C PHE A 70 3.81 -0.80 -0.58
N VAL A 71 3.44 -1.39 0.55
CA VAL A 71 3.80 -2.77 0.84
C VAL A 71 2.91 -3.71 0.04
N ILE A 72 3.50 -4.67 -0.65
CA ILE A 72 2.76 -5.74 -1.31
C ILE A 72 2.39 -6.75 -0.23
N ALA A 73 1.10 -6.99 0.00
CA ALA A 73 0.62 -7.83 1.09
C ALA A 73 -0.52 -8.76 0.64
N SER A 74 -0.73 -9.83 1.39
CA SER A 74 -1.81 -10.80 1.14
C SER A 74 -3.16 -10.25 1.60
N VAL A 75 -3.65 -9.23 0.90
CA VAL A 75 -4.94 -8.56 1.13
C VAL A 75 -5.85 -8.71 -0.08
N SER A 76 -7.18 -8.64 0.12
CA SER A 76 -8.15 -8.75 -0.98
C SER A 76 -8.36 -7.44 -1.74
N HIS A 77 -8.19 -6.30 -1.05
CA HIS A 77 -8.35 -4.97 -1.60
C HIS A 77 -7.13 -4.12 -1.23
N PRO A 78 -6.69 -3.19 -2.10
CA PRO A 78 -5.64 -2.26 -1.75
C PRO A 78 -6.16 -1.26 -0.69
N ILE A 79 -5.29 -0.86 0.23
CA ILE A 79 -5.63 -0.02 1.39
C ILE A 79 -4.70 1.20 1.42
N ILE A 80 -5.28 2.38 1.62
CA ILE A 80 -4.57 3.61 1.98
C ILE A 80 -4.63 3.72 3.51
N GLY A 81 -3.47 3.62 4.13
CA GLY A 81 -3.27 3.69 5.58
C GLY A 81 -2.85 5.08 6.08
N ALA A 82 -2.60 5.15 7.38
CA ALA A 82 -2.23 6.36 8.10
C ALA A 82 -0.91 6.98 7.61
N ASP A 83 0.03 6.16 7.14
CA ASP A 83 1.28 6.59 6.49
C ASP A 83 1.02 7.59 5.36
N PHE A 84 0.17 7.21 4.39
CA PHE A 84 -0.19 8.05 3.25
C PHE A 84 -1.06 9.22 3.69
N LEU A 85 -2.06 8.97 4.55
CA LEU A 85 -3.04 9.99 4.95
C LEU A 85 -2.41 11.13 5.74
N ASN A 86 -1.40 10.82 6.57
CA ASN A 86 -0.67 11.82 7.36
C ASN A 86 0.62 12.29 6.67
N LEU A 87 0.94 11.77 5.49
CA LEU A 87 2.17 12.02 4.72
C LEU A 87 3.47 11.77 5.52
N ARG A 88 3.41 10.99 6.60
CA ARG A 88 4.60 10.49 7.30
C ARG A 88 5.02 9.21 6.60
N PHE A 89 6.22 9.22 6.02
CA PHE A 89 7.06 8.11 5.50
C PHE A 89 7.92 8.55 4.29
N ALA A 90 7.82 9.82 3.84
CA ALA A 90 8.65 10.36 2.76
C ALA A 90 10.16 10.48 3.08
N GLY A 91 10.59 10.32 4.33
CA GLY A 91 11.97 10.54 4.75
C GLY A 91 12.98 9.40 4.49
N ARG A 92 12.61 8.32 3.78
CA ARG A 92 13.52 7.18 3.51
C ARG A 92 13.91 6.97 2.04
N TYR A 93 13.41 7.79 1.11
CA TYR A 93 13.72 7.64 -0.33
C TYR A 93 14.37 8.88 -0.96
N GLU A 94 14.84 9.83 -0.16
CA GLU A 94 15.86 10.80 -0.57
C GLU A 94 17.24 10.24 -0.21
N LYS A 95 17.78 9.38 -1.08
CA LYS A 95 19.23 9.19 -1.29
C LYS A 95 19.47 8.85 -2.75
#